data_AF-A0A1A3T7E0-F1
#
_entry.id   AF-A0A1A3T7E0-F1
#
_cell.length_a   1.000
_cell.length_b   1.000
_cell.length_c   1.000
_cell.angle_alpha   90.00
_cell.angle_beta   90.00
_cell.angle_gamma   90.00
#
_symmetry.space_group_name_H-M   'P 1'
#
loop_
_entity.id
_entity.type
_entity.pdbx_description
1 polymer ?
#
loop_
_entity_poly.entity_id
_entity_poly.type
_entity_poly.pdbx_seq_one_letter_code
_entity_poly.pdbx_strand_id
1 'polypeptide(L)' 'MLFDALALAADARELDMRASPYDLVGYGFDPIAIESPAGRAAYIREQQDIAVRAAPLRAAIADRCQQLLEAAMAAAGS' A
#
# COMPACT_ATOMS: atom_id res chain seq x y z
N MET A 1 11.14 -7.44 0.80
CA MET A 1 10.93 -5.99 0.98
C MET A 1 10.34 -5.35 -0.27
N LEU A 2 11.04 -5.31 -1.42
CA LEU A 2 10.50 -4.69 -2.64
C LEU A 2 9.27 -5.43 -3.18
N PHE A 3 9.35 -6.75 -3.33
CA PHE A 3 8.22 -7.56 -3.80
C PHE A 3 7.03 -7.49 -2.85
N ASP A 4 7.28 -7.54 -1.53
CA ASP A 4 6.22 -7.42 -0.52
C ASP A 4 5.54 -6.04 -0.58
N ALA A 5 6.32 -4.97 -0.78
CA ALA A 5 5.78 -3.63 -0.95
C ALA A 5 4.98 -3.50 -2.26
N LEU A 6 5.43 -4.12 -3.35
CA LEU A 6 4.71 -4.16 -4.62
C LEU A 6 3.39 -4.93 -4.50
N ALA A 7 3.40 -6.08 -3.82
CA ALA A 7 2.21 -6.87 -3.55
C ALA A 7 1.20 -6.07 -2.71
N LEU A 8 1.66 -5.42 -1.63
CA LEU A 8 0.80 -4.57 -0.81
C LEU A 8 0.24 -3.36 -1.59
N ALA A 9 1.03 -2.79 -2.50
CA ALA A 9 0.56 -1.72 -3.38
C ALA A 9 -0.51 -2.21 -4.37
N ALA A 10 -0.41 -3.46 -4.86
CA ALA A 10 -1.45 -4.06 -5.68
C ALA A 10 -2.75 -4.27 -4.88
N ASP A 11 -2.68 -4.77 -3.65
CA ASP A 11 -3.84 -4.90 -2.77
C ASP A 11 -4.51 -3.54 -2.50
N ALA A 12 -3.71 -2.50 -2.23
CA ALA A 12 -4.21 -1.15 -2.02
C ALA A 12 -4.90 -0.60 -3.29
N ARG A 13 -4.31 -0.85 -4.46
CA ARG A 13 -4.88 -0.46 -5.75
C ARG A 13 -6.20 -1.16 -6.03
N GLU A 14 -6.32 -2.43 -5.66
CA GLU A 14 -7.58 -3.19 -5.76
C GLU A 14 -8.65 -2.60 -4.85
N LEU A 15 -8.31 -2.29 -3.60
CA LEU A 15 -9.23 -1.62 -2.68
C LEU A 15 -9.75 -0.29 -3.25
N ASP A 16 -8.84 0.52 -3.79
CA ASP A 16 -9.19 1.79 -4.43
C ASP A 16 -10.06 1.60 -5.69
N MET A 17 -9.82 0.53 -6.47
CA MET A 17 -10.68 0.17 -7.62
C MET A 17 -12.09 -0.14 -7.18
N ARG A 18 -12.23 -1.00 -6.17
CA ARG A 18 -13.52 -1.44 -5.64
C ARG A 18 -14.31 -0.26 -5.07
N ALA A 19 -13.65 0.72 -4.47
CA ALA A 19 -14.29 1.93 -3.94
C ALA A 19 -14.47 3.08 -4.95
N SER A 20 -14.02 2.91 -6.20
CA SER A 20 -14.11 3.92 -7.25
C SER A 20 -15.54 4.02 -7.81
N PRO A 21 -15.91 5.13 -8.49
CA PRO A 21 -17.23 5.26 -9.12
C PRO A 21 -17.37 4.43 -10.41
N TYR A 22 -16.35 3.69 -10.82
CA TYR A 22 -16.36 2.91 -12.05
C TYR A 22 -16.90 1.51 -11.82
N ASP A 23 -17.77 1.03 -12.71
CA ASP A 23 -18.18 -0.37 -12.74
C ASP A 23 -17.04 -1.23 -13.30
N LEU A 24 -16.42 -1.99 -12.39
CA LEU A 24 -15.31 -2.89 -12.70
C LEU A 24 -15.69 -4.36 -12.51
N VAL A 25 -16.99 -4.66 -12.39
CA VAL A 25 -17.48 -6.05 -12.21
C VAL A 25 -17.06 -6.92 -13.39
N GLY A 26 -17.05 -6.37 -14.61
CA GLY A 26 -16.56 -7.06 -15.81
C GLY A 26 -15.06 -7.43 -15.79
N TYR A 27 -14.30 -6.86 -14.85
CA TYR A 27 -12.89 -7.18 -14.59
C TYR A 27 -12.69 -8.04 -13.33
N GLY A 28 -13.79 -8.46 -12.67
CA GLY A 28 -13.76 -9.32 -11.48
C GLY A 28 -13.66 -8.59 -10.14
N PHE A 29 -13.91 -7.27 -10.10
CA PHE A 29 -13.87 -6.50 -8.86
C PHE A 29 -15.29 -6.21 -8.32
N ASP A 30 -15.55 -6.67 -7.10
CA ASP A 30 -16.82 -6.40 -6.41
C ASP A 30 -16.83 -4.97 -5.81
N PRO A 31 -17.78 -4.10 -6.19
CA PRO A 31 -17.80 -2.71 -5.76
C PRO A 31 -18.07 -2.56 -4.25
N ILE A 32 -17.41 -1.57 -3.65
CA ILE A 32 -17.71 -1.04 -2.34
C ILE A 32 -18.53 0.24 -2.54
N ALA A 33 -19.81 0.21 -2.11
CA ALA A 33 -20.69 1.38 -2.15
C ALA A 33 -20.29 2.43 -1.08
N ILE A 34 -19.21 3.17 -1.34
CA ILE A 34 -18.54 4.07 -0.40
C ILE A 34 -19.38 5.29 0.00
N GLU A 35 -20.42 5.59 -0.77
CA GLU A 35 -21.43 6.61 -0.48
C GLU A 35 -22.32 6.19 0.69
N SER A 36 -22.50 4.87 0.88
CA SER A 36 -23.25 4.35 2.02
C SER A 36 -22.40 4.37 3.29
N PRO A 37 -22.99 4.59 4.49
CA PRO A 37 -22.26 4.51 5.75
C PRO A 37 -21.57 3.15 5.96
N ALA A 38 -22.22 2.06 5.56
CA ALA A 38 -21.68 0.70 5.69
C ALA A 38 -20.49 0.46 4.76
N GLY A 39 -20.60 0.85 3.48
CA GLY A 39 -19.50 0.73 2.51
C GLY A 39 -18.31 1.60 2.88
N ARG A 40 -18.55 2.83 3.38
CA ARG A 40 -17.48 3.68 3.92
C ARG A 40 -16.76 3.04 5.10
N ALA A 41 -17.51 2.43 6.03
CA ALA A 41 -16.91 1.75 7.17
C ALA A 41 -16.08 0.53 6.73
N ALA A 42 -16.52 -0.22 5.73
CA ALA A 42 -15.76 -1.32 5.15
C ALA A 42 -14.46 -0.84 4.49
N TYR A 43 -14.54 0.19 3.65
CA TYR A 43 -13.38 0.80 3.00
C TYR A 43 -12.34 1.29 4.02
N ILE A 44 -12.76 2.02 5.06
CA ILE A 44 -11.86 2.50 6.12
C ILE A 44 -11.18 1.34 6.85
N ARG A 45 -11.91 0.25 7.13
CA ARG A 45 -11.34 -0.94 7.79
C ARG A 45 -10.26 -1.58 6.92
N GLU A 46 -10.55 -1.82 5.64
CA GLU A 46 -9.57 -2.39 4.71
C GLU A 46 -8.35 -1.46 4.52
N GLN A 47 -8.55 -0.13 4.50
CA GLN A 47 -7.45 0.85 4.48
C GLN A 47 -6.57 0.77 5.74
N GLN A 48 -7.17 0.57 6.91
CA GLN A 48 -6.44 0.39 8.16
C GLN A 48 -5.59 -0.89 8.12
N ASP A 49 -6.11 -1.98 7.56
CA ASP A 49 -5.38 -3.24 7.41
C ASP A 49 -4.17 -3.07 6.47
N ILE A 50 -4.34 -2.35 5.35
CA ILE A 50 -3.22 -1.98 4.47
C ILE A 50 -2.19 -1.14 5.23
N ALA A 51 -2.60 -0.16 6.02
CA ALA A 51 -1.70 0.69 6.79
C ALA A 51 -0.89 -0.07 7.84
N VAL A 52 -1.51 -1.04 8.52
CA VAL A 52 -0.85 -1.94 9.47
C VAL A 52 0.21 -2.80 8.76
N ARG A 53 -0.14 -3.40 7.62
CA ARG A 53 0.79 -4.21 6.82
C ARG A 53 1.93 -3.38 6.22
N ALA A 54 1.69 -2.11 5.90
CA ALA A 54 2.68 -1.20 5.32
C ALA A 54 3.72 -0.73 6.34
N ALA A 55 3.38 -0.66 7.63
CA ALA A 55 4.26 -0.16 8.67
C ALA A 55 5.64 -0.86 8.72
N PRO A 56 5.74 -2.19 8.84
CA PRO A 56 7.04 -2.86 8.87
C PRO A 56 7.80 -2.75 7.55
N LEU A 57 7.12 -2.75 6.39
CA LEU A 57 7.76 -2.60 5.09
C LEU A 57 8.40 -1.22 4.92
N ARG A 58 7.70 -0.15 5.34
CA ARG A 58 8.23 1.22 5.32
C ARG A 58 9.47 1.35 6.19
N ALA A 59 9.43 0.82 7.41
CA ALA A 59 10.59 0.83 8.31
C ALA A 59 11.79 0.13 7.68
N ALA A 60 11.58 -1.09 7.16
CA ALA A 60 12.66 -1.88 6.55
C ALA A 60 13.27 -1.21 5.31
N ILE A 61 12.45 -0.57 4.47
CA ILE A 61 12.93 0.17 3.30
C ILE A 61 13.71 1.41 3.74
N ALA A 62 13.21 2.17 4.72
CA ALA A 62 13.88 3.35 5.23
C ALA A 62 15.27 3.00 5.82
N ASP A 63 15.34 1.95 6.64
CA ASP A 63 16.59 1.45 7.23
C ASP A 63 17.58 1.05 6.13
N ARG A 64 17.10 0.38 5.07
CA ARG A 64 17.98 -0.02 3.97
C ARG A 64 18.49 1.19 3.17
N CYS A 65 17.65 2.17 2.91
CA CYS A 65 18.06 3.42 2.26
C CYS A 65 19.11 4.16 3.10
N GLN A 66 18.93 4.21 4.43
CA GLN A 66 19.89 4.84 5.34
C GLN A 66 21.27 4.16 5.28
N GLN A 67 21.31 2.83 5.32
CA GLN A 67 22.56 2.07 5.19
C GLN A 67 23.28 2.32 3.86
N LEU A 68 22.52 2.46 2.76
CA LEU A 68 23.09 2.73 1.44
C LEU A 68 23.67 4.14 1.36
N LEU A 69 23.01 5.13 1.98
CA LEU A 69 23.52 6.50 2.08
C LEU A 69 24.82 6.56 2.88
N GLU A 70 24.86 5.87 4.03
CA GLU A 70 26.06 5.78 4.87
C GLU A 70 27.23 5.13 4.13
N ALA A 71 26.97 4.02 3.42
CA ALA A 71 27.99 3.35 2.62
C ALA A 71 28.50 4.23 1.47
N ALA A 72 27.62 4.96 0.79
CA ALA A 72 28.00 5.88 -0.28
C ALA A 72 28.85 7.05 0.24
N MET A 73 28.51 7.59 1.42
CA MET A 73 29.29 8.63 2.07
C MET A 73 30.69 8.13 2.47
N ALA A 74 30.79 6.93 3.03
CA ALA A 74 32.07 6.32 3.40
C ALA A 74 32.97 6.12 2.18
N ALA A 75 32.42 5.65 1.05
CA ALA A 75 33.15 5.46 -0.19
C ALA A 75 33.57 6.77 -0.89
N ALA A 76 32.88 7.88 -0.62
CA ALA A 76 33.23 9.20 -1.16
C ALA A 76 34.27 9.95 -0.31
N GLY A 77 34.42 9.57 0.97
CA GLY A 77 35.41 10.12 1.89
C GLY A 77 36.73 9.34 1.94
N SER A 78 36.79 8.17 1.30
CA SER A 78 37.99 7.35 1.08
C SER A 78 38.63 7.62 -0.28
#